data_AF-A0A7S3TPE3-F1
#
_entry.id   AF-A0A7S3TPE3-F1
#
_cell.length_a   1.000
_cell.length_b   1.000
_cell.length_c   1.000
_cell.angle_alpha   90.00
_cell.angle_beta   90.00
_cell.angle_gamma   90.00
#
_symmetry.space_group_name_H-M   'P 1'
#
loop_
_entity.id
_entity.type
_entity.pdbx_description
1 polymer ?
#
loop_
_entity_poly.entity_id
_entity_poly.type
_entity_poly.pdbx_seq_one_letter_code
_entity_poly.pdbx_strand_id
1 'polypeptide(L)'
;VMLDNESLPPRSPSKSSISTMEPTSDNEAESPMTVQQNDSQNNPEPMMSDGISEPLPYHVLSILQALPGHHGCLQQQEAQTLKDLRSAVLAWEGKEKYIDCLAMTDEHEENLLLRFLRARGFDKDKALKMLQHDVDWRSQIGLASMCKQPAEEILGCDPAKIDRYIPLKHIGYDKQGRPVIANHLGGKSVIAEMLDTCTSLEQLIRYHVWMQESFCRLLTQQSQKLGVKVEQIVVIMDTKGFYLGLFNRRSQEFLQRIAEVDSNHYPERLGLLVVANASPLISMAWRGIGKLLDERTRQKIHFTSSPQAAGKVLLEHIEADMLPKEYGGSAPCLDLQ
;
A
#
# COMPACT_ATOMS: atom_id res chain seq x y z
N VAL A 1 -0.09 -2.51 -17.05
CA VAL A 1 -0.12 -3.48 -15.92
C VAL A 1 -1.40 -4.30 -16.03
N MET A 2 -1.32 -5.50 -16.59
CA MET A 2 -2.44 -6.45 -16.63
C MET A 2 -2.29 -7.38 -15.41
N LEU A 3 -3.30 -7.42 -14.55
CA LEU A 3 -3.43 -8.49 -13.56
C LEU A 3 -4.10 -9.65 -14.30
N ASP A 4 -3.33 -10.70 -14.58
CA ASP A 4 -3.81 -11.90 -15.27
C ASP A 4 -4.91 -12.59 -14.46
N ASN A 5 -6.01 -12.84 -15.15
CA ASN A 5 -7.20 -13.53 -14.66
C ASN A 5 -7.08 -15.00 -15.08
N GLU A 6 -6.34 -15.82 -14.33
CA GLU A 6 -6.27 -17.26 -14.61
C GLU A 6 -7.49 -17.99 -14.07
N SER A 7 -8.27 -18.51 -15.01
CA SER A 7 -9.39 -19.41 -14.81
C SER A 7 -8.87 -20.82 -14.54
N LEU A 8 -9.24 -21.39 -13.39
CA LEU A 8 -8.98 -22.79 -13.05
C LEU A 8 -9.84 -23.72 -13.94
N PRO A 9 -9.31 -24.89 -14.37
CA PRO A 9 -10.06 -25.83 -15.20
C PRO A 9 -11.10 -26.61 -14.37
N PRO A 10 -12.26 -26.98 -14.96
CA PRO A 10 -13.30 -27.68 -14.23
C PRO A 10 -12.91 -29.14 -13.95
N ARG A 11 -13.07 -29.55 -12.69
CA ARG A 11 -13.03 -30.95 -12.25
C ARG A 11 -14.23 -31.72 -12.80
N SER A 12 -13.94 -32.85 -13.41
CA SER A 12 -14.91 -33.87 -13.84
C SER A 12 -15.59 -34.54 -12.63
N PRO A 13 -16.92 -34.73 -12.63
CA PRO A 13 -17.57 -35.69 -11.76
C PRO A 13 -17.85 -37.00 -12.50
N SER A 14 -17.63 -38.08 -11.76
CA SER A 14 -17.85 -39.48 -12.08
C SER A 14 -19.31 -39.80 -12.45
N LYS A 15 -19.47 -40.70 -13.43
CA LYS A 15 -20.75 -41.33 -13.77
C LYS A 15 -21.15 -42.33 -12.69
N SER A 16 -22.35 -42.17 -12.13
CA SER A 16 -23.10 -43.25 -11.49
C SER A 16 -24.54 -43.21 -11.99
N SER A 17 -24.93 -44.25 -12.73
CA SER A 17 -26.23 -44.44 -13.35
C SER A 17 -27.20 -45.02 -12.34
N ILE A 18 -28.35 -44.37 -12.08
CA ILE A 18 -29.53 -45.02 -11.49
C ILE A 18 -30.78 -44.54 -12.22
N SER A 19 -31.61 -45.52 -12.54
CA SER A 19 -32.81 -45.51 -13.38
C SER A 19 -33.97 -44.70 -12.81
N THR A 20 -34.69 -44.05 -13.71
CA THR A 20 -36.01 -43.44 -13.55
C THR A 20 -37.11 -44.49 -13.31
N MET A 21 -38.02 -44.20 -12.37
CA MET A 21 -39.41 -44.70 -12.34
C MET A 21 -40.32 -43.53 -11.92
N GLU A 22 -41.47 -43.45 -12.59
CA GLU A 22 -42.51 -42.41 -12.56
C GLU A 22 -43.20 -42.25 -11.19
N PRO A 23 -43.88 -41.11 -10.94
CA PRO A 23 -44.96 -41.05 -9.96
C PRO A 23 -46.31 -40.73 -10.60
N THR A 24 -47.35 -41.43 -10.14
CA THR A 24 -48.76 -41.09 -10.36
C THR A 24 -49.44 -40.72 -9.03
N SER A 25 -50.18 -39.61 -9.12
CA SER A 25 -51.48 -39.29 -8.55
C SER A 25 -51.66 -38.91 -7.06
N ASP A 26 -52.57 -37.93 -6.92
CA ASP A 26 -53.53 -37.69 -5.83
C ASP A 26 -53.00 -37.05 -4.53
N ASN A 27 -53.69 -36.12 -3.85
CA ASN A 27 -54.88 -35.29 -4.06
C ASN A 27 -54.90 -34.30 -2.87
N GLU A 28 -55.73 -33.24 -2.98
CA GLU A 28 -56.31 -32.47 -1.85
C GLU A 28 -55.40 -31.57 -0.99
N ALA A 29 -55.85 -30.49 -0.35
CA ALA A 29 -56.85 -29.46 -0.57
C ALA A 29 -56.69 -28.48 0.62
N GLU A 30 -57.26 -27.27 0.48
CA GLU A 30 -57.63 -26.31 1.54
C GLU A 30 -56.65 -25.22 2.01
N SER A 31 -57.28 -24.08 2.33
CA SER A 31 -56.83 -22.68 2.30
C SER A 31 -56.83 -22.05 3.73
N PRO A 32 -57.05 -20.74 3.97
CA PRO A 32 -56.17 -19.57 3.78
C PRO A 32 -56.04 -18.66 5.05
N MET A 33 -55.42 -17.48 4.87
CA MET A 33 -55.50 -16.24 5.70
C MET A 33 -54.66 -16.21 6.99
N THR A 34 -53.87 -15.17 7.27
CA THR A 34 -54.39 -13.89 7.79
C THR A 34 -53.35 -12.76 7.68
N VAL A 35 -53.80 -11.59 7.26
CA VAL A 35 -53.11 -10.29 7.33
C VAL A 35 -53.38 -9.67 8.70
N GLN A 36 -52.34 -9.19 9.39
CA GLN A 36 -52.48 -8.15 10.42
C GLN A 36 -51.38 -7.10 10.24
N GLN A 37 -51.82 -5.88 9.93
CA GLN A 37 -51.05 -4.64 10.10
C GLN A 37 -50.99 -4.29 11.59
N ASN A 38 -49.87 -3.75 12.05
CA ASN A 38 -49.89 -2.71 13.08
C ASN A 38 -48.65 -1.81 12.95
N ASP A 39 -48.94 -0.53 12.74
CA ASP A 39 -47.99 0.58 12.78
C ASP A 39 -47.41 0.75 14.18
N SER A 40 -46.09 1.00 14.28
CA SER A 40 -45.48 1.73 15.40
C SER A 40 -44.06 2.20 15.06
N GLN A 41 -43.96 3.53 14.89
CA GLN A 41 -42.87 4.39 15.37
C GLN A 41 -41.46 4.27 14.75
N ASN A 42 -41.11 5.36 14.06
CA ASN A 42 -39.76 5.88 13.88
C ASN A 42 -38.90 5.73 15.14
N ASN A 43 -37.78 5.03 15.01
CA ASN A 43 -36.51 5.49 15.53
C ASN A 43 -35.41 4.95 14.60
N PRO A 44 -34.54 5.78 14.01
CA PRO A 44 -33.36 5.26 13.34
C PRO A 44 -32.48 4.61 14.41
N GLU A 45 -32.39 3.29 14.38
CA GLU A 45 -31.39 2.57 15.18
C GLU A 45 -30.00 3.14 14.85
N PRO A 46 -29.15 3.40 15.86
CA PRO A 46 -27.78 3.79 15.59
C PRO A 46 -27.06 2.60 14.97
N MET A 47 -26.73 2.69 13.67
CA MET A 47 -25.72 1.82 13.05
C MET A 47 -24.34 2.17 13.62
N MET A 48 -24.07 1.66 14.82
CA MET A 48 -22.73 1.35 15.31
C MET A 48 -22.80 -0.10 15.75
N SER A 49 -22.70 -1.02 14.79
CA SER A 49 -22.45 -2.41 15.13
C SER A 49 -21.09 -2.49 15.81
N ASP A 50 -21.08 -2.98 17.04
CA ASP A 50 -19.92 -3.39 17.85
C ASP A 50 -19.13 -4.54 17.18
N GLY A 51 -18.63 -4.30 15.97
CA GLY A 51 -17.96 -5.28 15.12
C GLY A 51 -16.60 -4.81 14.63
N ILE A 52 -15.89 -3.97 15.40
CA ILE A 52 -14.48 -3.71 15.11
C ILE A 52 -13.73 -4.99 15.51
N SER A 53 -13.43 -5.85 14.53
CA SER A 53 -12.48 -6.94 14.72
C SER A 53 -11.21 -6.35 15.32
N GLU A 54 -10.69 -6.94 16.41
CA GLU A 54 -9.44 -6.49 17.03
C GLU A 54 -8.34 -6.30 15.95
N PRO A 55 -7.46 -5.29 16.10
CA PRO A 55 -6.35 -5.13 15.17
C PRO A 55 -5.54 -6.43 15.11
N LEU A 56 -5.17 -6.84 13.89
CA LEU A 56 -4.36 -8.05 13.73
C LEU A 56 -3.00 -7.90 14.45
N PRO A 57 -2.48 -8.96 15.08
CA PRO A 57 -1.13 -8.95 15.65
C PRO A 57 -0.08 -8.85 14.54
N TYR A 58 1.12 -8.36 14.84
CA TYR A 58 2.20 -8.37 13.86
C TYR A 58 2.75 -9.79 13.63
N HIS A 59 3.38 -9.99 12.46
CA HIS A 59 4.10 -11.23 12.16
C HIS A 59 5.20 -11.51 13.20
N VAL A 60 5.45 -12.77 13.55
CA VAL A 60 6.44 -13.17 14.58
C VAL A 60 7.88 -12.73 14.26
N LEU A 61 8.21 -12.55 12.97
CA LEU A 61 9.52 -12.03 12.54
C LEU A 61 9.56 -10.50 12.46
N SER A 62 8.43 -9.82 12.65
CA SER A 62 8.38 -8.35 12.62
C SER A 62 8.89 -7.78 13.91
N ILE A 63 9.92 -6.94 13.83
CA ILE A 63 10.41 -6.20 15.00
C ILE A 63 9.35 -5.23 15.54
N LEU A 64 8.38 -4.81 14.71
CA LEU A 64 7.35 -3.85 15.09
C LEU A 64 6.49 -4.34 16.26
N GLN A 65 6.33 -5.66 16.42
CA GLN A 65 5.56 -6.26 17.51
C GLN A 65 6.11 -5.92 18.91
N ALA A 66 7.38 -5.53 18.99
CA ALA A 66 8.09 -5.23 20.23
C ALA A 66 8.55 -3.76 20.31
N LEU A 67 8.28 -2.95 19.28
CA LEU A 67 8.67 -1.54 19.27
C LEU A 67 7.56 -0.67 19.88
N PRO A 68 7.91 0.25 20.80
CA PRO A 68 6.96 1.23 21.33
C PRO A 68 6.18 1.96 20.24
N GLY A 69 4.94 2.31 20.55
CA GLY A 69 4.07 3.02 19.63
C GLY A 69 3.43 2.18 18.52
N HIS A 70 3.52 0.85 18.59
CA HIS A 70 2.83 -0.08 17.71
C HIS A 70 1.73 -0.84 18.46
N HIS A 71 0.77 -1.37 17.70
CA HIS A 71 -0.32 -2.16 18.29
C HIS A 71 0.22 -3.31 19.15
N GLY A 72 -0.37 -3.51 20.33
CA GLY A 72 0.08 -4.50 21.32
C GLY A 72 1.34 -4.10 22.12
N CYS A 73 2.02 -3.01 21.77
CA CYS A 73 3.25 -2.54 22.43
C CYS A 73 3.21 -1.05 22.79
N LEU A 74 2.05 -0.55 23.24
CA LEU A 74 1.89 0.84 23.69
C LEU A 74 2.26 1.01 25.16
N GLN A 75 3.08 2.02 25.45
CA GLN A 75 3.24 2.50 26.82
C GLN A 75 1.97 3.17 27.31
N GLN A 76 1.79 3.29 28.63
CA GLN A 76 0.58 3.90 29.21
C GLN A 76 0.29 5.30 28.65
N GLN A 77 1.33 6.13 28.50
CA GLN A 77 1.20 7.46 27.93
C GLN A 77 0.82 7.42 26.43
N GLU A 78 1.42 6.52 25.65
CA GLU A 78 1.10 6.36 24.22
C GLU A 78 -0.35 5.89 24.01
N ALA A 79 -0.82 4.95 24.84
CA ALA A 79 -2.19 4.48 24.82
C ALA A 79 -3.18 5.59 25.18
N GLN A 80 -2.85 6.46 26.13
CA GLN A 80 -3.66 7.63 26.44
C GLN A 80 -3.67 8.62 25.27
N THR A 81 -2.51 8.92 24.69
CA THR A 81 -2.38 9.81 23.53
C THR A 81 -3.18 9.31 22.32
N LEU A 82 -3.22 7.99 22.08
CA LEU A 82 -4.07 7.39 21.05
C LEU A 82 -5.56 7.63 21.31
N LYS A 83 -6.02 7.45 22.55
CA LYS A 83 -7.41 7.73 22.96
C LYS A 83 -7.76 9.22 22.79
N ASP A 84 -6.85 10.10 23.17
CA ASP A 84 -7.03 11.54 23.04
C ASP A 84 -7.09 11.98 21.57
N LEU A 85 -6.24 11.40 20.71
CA LEU A 85 -6.28 11.65 19.28
C LEU A 85 -7.60 11.16 18.66
N ARG A 86 -8.04 9.93 18.99
CA ARG A 86 -9.34 9.41 18.52
C ARG A 86 -10.48 10.33 18.94
N SER A 87 -10.48 10.79 20.19
CA SER A 87 -11.49 11.73 20.69
C SER A 87 -11.47 13.05 19.93
N ALA A 88 -10.29 13.57 19.60
CA ALA A 88 -10.14 14.79 18.81
C ALA A 88 -10.63 14.61 17.37
N VAL A 89 -10.39 13.45 16.75
CA VAL A 89 -10.93 13.11 15.42
C VAL A 89 -12.46 13.05 15.43
N LEU A 90 -13.07 12.47 16.47
CA LEU A 90 -14.54 12.43 16.60
C LEU A 90 -15.18 13.80 16.85
N ALA A 91 -14.42 14.74 17.42
CA ALA A 91 -14.83 16.12 17.64
C ALA A 91 -14.48 17.05 16.47
N TRP A 92 -13.74 16.57 15.46
CA TRP A 92 -13.34 17.36 14.31
C TRP A 92 -14.56 17.68 13.41
N GLU A 93 -14.77 18.96 13.13
CA GLU A 93 -15.70 19.43 12.11
C GLU A 93 -15.32 18.91 10.71
N GLY A 94 -16.19 18.14 10.06
CA GLY A 94 -15.90 17.49 8.78
C GLY A 94 -15.29 16.09 8.91
N LYS A 95 -15.38 15.46 10.09
CA LYS A 95 -14.96 14.07 10.34
C LYS A 95 -15.58 13.05 9.38
N GLU A 96 -16.67 13.37 8.70
CA GLU A 96 -17.28 12.54 7.67
C GLU A 96 -16.27 12.22 6.56
N LYS A 97 -15.44 13.20 6.17
CA LYS A 97 -14.36 12.97 5.21
C LYS A 97 -13.32 11.98 5.73
N TYR A 98 -13.05 12.00 7.03
CA TYR A 98 -12.14 11.04 7.67
C TYR A 98 -12.76 9.63 7.66
N ILE A 99 -14.05 9.50 7.96
CA ILE A 99 -14.77 8.22 7.89
C ILE A 99 -14.73 7.66 6.46
N ASP A 100 -14.97 8.50 5.46
CA ASP A 100 -14.87 8.12 4.04
C ASP A 100 -13.44 7.68 3.67
N CYS A 101 -12.42 8.41 4.13
CA CYS A 101 -11.02 8.06 3.91
C CYS A 101 -10.65 6.72 4.57
N LEU A 102 -11.08 6.52 5.82
CA LEU A 102 -10.84 5.28 6.55
C LEU A 102 -11.47 4.09 5.82
N ALA A 103 -12.76 4.22 5.44
CA ALA A 103 -13.49 3.20 4.71
C ALA A 103 -12.85 2.85 3.36
N MET A 104 -12.25 3.84 2.66
CA MET A 104 -11.55 3.60 1.40
C MET A 104 -10.25 2.80 1.56
N THR A 105 -9.57 2.91 2.71
CA THR A 105 -8.26 2.26 2.91
C THR A 105 -8.34 0.80 3.32
N ASP A 106 -9.51 0.33 3.78
CA ASP A 106 -9.70 -0.96 4.45
C ASP A 106 -8.70 -1.20 5.61
N GLU A 107 -8.07 -0.14 6.12
CA GLU A 107 -7.14 -0.20 7.25
C GLU A 107 -7.91 -0.06 8.55
N HIS A 108 -7.57 -0.88 9.55
CA HIS A 108 -8.12 -0.72 10.89
C HIS A 108 -7.74 0.66 11.47
N GLU A 109 -8.72 1.37 12.02
CA GLU A 109 -8.58 2.76 12.51
C GLU A 109 -7.37 2.97 13.42
N GLU A 110 -7.23 2.13 14.44
CA GLU A 110 -6.10 2.22 15.37
C GLU A 110 -4.73 2.23 14.67
N ASN A 111 -4.57 1.38 13.66
CA ASN A 111 -3.30 1.30 12.93
C ASN A 111 -3.05 2.57 12.11
N LEU A 112 -4.10 3.12 11.49
CA LEU A 112 -4.02 4.41 10.82
C LEU A 112 -3.57 5.49 11.80
N LEU A 113 -4.26 5.66 12.93
CA LEU A 113 -3.94 6.68 13.92
C LEU A 113 -2.51 6.54 14.48
N LEU A 114 -2.09 5.30 14.78
CA LEU A 114 -0.74 5.02 15.28
C LEU A 114 0.36 5.39 14.26
N ARG A 115 0.14 5.23 12.95
CA ARG A 115 1.11 5.68 11.93
C ARG A 115 1.32 7.20 11.99
N PHE A 116 0.23 7.97 12.08
CA PHE A 116 0.31 9.44 12.18
C PHE A 116 0.94 9.90 13.50
N LEU A 117 0.64 9.22 14.62
CA LEU A 117 1.29 9.48 15.90
C LEU A 117 2.80 9.22 15.82
N ARG A 118 3.22 8.05 15.33
CA ARG A 118 4.63 7.70 15.15
C ARG A 118 5.37 8.73 14.29
N ALA A 119 4.77 9.14 13.17
CA ALA A 119 5.35 10.13 12.25
C ALA A 119 5.51 11.53 12.87
N ARG A 120 4.87 11.81 14.00
CA ARG A 120 4.98 13.08 14.72
C ARG A 120 5.49 12.89 16.16
N GLY A 121 6.16 11.77 16.44
CA GLY A 121 6.79 11.50 17.73
C GLY A 121 5.80 11.45 18.90
N PHE A 122 4.59 10.95 18.65
CA PHE A 122 3.46 10.91 19.60
C PHE A 122 2.99 12.30 20.08
N ASP A 123 3.30 13.36 19.34
CA ASP A 123 2.67 14.66 19.55
C ASP A 123 1.25 14.66 18.94
N LYS A 124 0.24 14.58 19.82
CA LYS A 124 -1.18 14.49 19.47
C LYS A 124 -1.63 15.61 18.53
N ASP A 125 -1.26 16.86 18.82
CA ASP A 125 -1.75 18.02 18.06
C ASP A 125 -1.09 18.09 16.68
N LYS A 126 0.20 17.74 16.58
CA LYS A 126 0.89 17.63 15.28
C LYS A 126 0.35 16.46 14.45
N ALA A 127 0.08 15.32 15.09
CA ALA A 127 -0.50 14.16 14.42
C ALA A 127 -1.91 14.46 13.88
N LEU A 128 -2.76 15.11 14.69
CA LEU A 128 -4.10 15.53 14.26
C LEU A 128 -4.01 16.49 13.06
N LYS A 129 -3.17 17.52 13.13
CA LYS A 129 -2.98 18.46 12.00
C LYS A 129 -2.52 17.76 10.72
N MET A 130 -1.59 16.81 10.84
CA MET A 130 -1.12 16.03 9.69
C MET A 130 -2.24 15.17 9.10
N LEU A 131 -3.04 14.50 9.95
CA LEU A 131 -4.17 13.68 9.52
C LEU A 131 -5.27 14.52 8.85
N GLN A 132 -5.58 15.70 9.40
CA GLN A 132 -6.54 16.63 8.81
C GLN A 132 -6.10 17.08 7.42
N HIS A 133 -4.83 17.47 7.28
CA HIS A 133 -4.24 17.84 6.00
C HIS A 133 -4.28 16.67 5.00
N ASP A 134 -3.98 15.45 5.43
CA ASP A 134 -4.06 14.27 4.57
C ASP A 134 -5.49 14.03 4.05
N VAL A 135 -6.47 13.99 4.94
CA VAL A 135 -7.88 13.77 4.59
C VAL A 135 -8.40 14.85 3.64
N ASP A 136 -8.11 16.13 3.91
CA ASP A 136 -8.51 17.21 3.01
C ASP A 136 -7.81 17.12 1.65
N TRP A 137 -6.52 16.79 1.62
CA TRP A 137 -5.78 16.59 0.37
C TRP A 137 -6.34 15.43 -0.45
N ARG A 138 -6.60 14.27 0.17
CA ARG A 138 -7.20 13.10 -0.49
C ARG A 138 -8.55 13.45 -1.13
N SER A 139 -9.36 14.24 -0.44
CA SER A 139 -10.63 14.74 -0.96
C SER A 139 -10.41 15.69 -2.15
N GLN A 140 -9.52 16.67 -2.02
CA GLN A 140 -9.23 17.67 -3.06
C GLN A 140 -8.72 17.06 -4.37
N ILE A 141 -7.86 16.04 -4.29
CA ILE A 141 -7.32 15.38 -5.51
C ILE A 141 -8.31 14.39 -6.14
N GLY A 142 -9.45 14.14 -5.48
CA GLY A 142 -10.44 13.16 -5.89
C GLY A 142 -9.96 11.72 -5.80
N LEU A 143 -9.18 11.37 -4.76
CA LEU A 143 -8.45 10.11 -4.65
C LEU A 143 -9.36 8.88 -4.79
N ALA A 144 -10.54 8.90 -4.18
CA ALA A 144 -11.51 7.80 -4.25
C ALA A 144 -12.00 7.50 -5.68
N SER A 145 -12.12 8.53 -6.52
CA SER A 145 -12.46 8.38 -7.93
C SER A 145 -11.23 7.92 -8.72
N MET A 146 -10.07 8.55 -8.45
CA MET A 146 -8.81 8.26 -9.12
C MET A 146 -8.42 6.78 -8.99
N CYS A 147 -8.61 6.15 -7.83
CA CYS A 147 -8.27 4.75 -7.61
C CYS A 147 -9.11 3.75 -8.42
N LYS A 148 -10.25 4.18 -8.97
CA LYS A 148 -11.14 3.35 -9.80
C LYS A 148 -10.80 3.45 -11.28
N GLN A 149 -9.96 4.40 -11.66
CA GLN A 149 -9.55 4.62 -13.04
C GLN A 149 -8.35 3.74 -13.39
N PRO A 150 -8.24 3.29 -14.65
CA PRO A 150 -7.08 2.58 -15.15
C PRO A 150 -5.85 3.51 -15.21
N ALA A 151 -4.65 2.93 -15.16
CA ALA A 151 -3.39 3.68 -15.11
C ALA A 151 -3.21 4.63 -16.32
N GLU A 152 -3.69 4.22 -17.49
CA GLU A 152 -3.65 4.97 -18.74
C GLU A 152 -4.36 6.32 -18.62
N GLU A 153 -5.50 6.36 -17.91
CA GLU A 153 -6.27 7.59 -17.68
C GLU A 153 -5.55 8.54 -16.72
N ILE A 154 -4.87 7.99 -15.71
CA ILE A 154 -4.09 8.79 -14.76
C ILE A 154 -2.87 9.42 -15.42
N LEU A 155 -2.17 8.62 -16.25
CA LEU A 155 -0.96 9.01 -16.95
C LEU A 155 -1.21 9.84 -18.21
N GLY A 156 -2.40 9.75 -18.82
CA GLY A 156 -2.68 10.31 -20.13
C GLY A 156 -1.88 9.65 -21.26
N CYS A 157 -1.30 8.48 -21.02
CA CYS A 157 -0.56 7.70 -22.00
C CYS A 157 -0.52 6.21 -21.60
N ASP A 158 -0.08 5.36 -22.52
CA ASP A 158 0.16 3.93 -22.24
C ASP A 158 1.24 3.77 -21.14
N PRO A 159 0.95 3.09 -20.01
CA PRO A 159 1.91 2.83 -18.93
C PRO A 159 3.18 2.14 -19.42
N ALA A 160 3.13 1.35 -20.49
CA ALA A 160 4.32 0.72 -21.07
C ALA A 160 5.34 1.76 -21.57
N LYS A 161 4.93 3.00 -21.83
CA LYS A 161 5.85 4.11 -22.12
C LYS A 161 6.59 4.57 -20.88
N ILE A 162 5.91 4.63 -19.73
CA ILE A 162 6.51 5.01 -18.45
C ILE A 162 7.45 3.91 -17.96
N ASP A 163 7.06 2.65 -18.11
CA ASP A 163 7.86 1.48 -17.74
C ASP A 163 9.21 1.43 -18.46
N ARG A 164 9.34 2.07 -19.65
CA ARG A 164 10.64 2.19 -20.34
C ARG A 164 11.65 3.09 -19.61
N TYR A 165 11.16 4.06 -18.85
CA TYR A 165 12.00 5.02 -18.12
C TYR A 165 12.12 4.66 -16.63
N ILE A 166 11.02 4.22 -16.02
CA ILE A 166 10.92 3.89 -14.60
C ILE A 166 10.17 2.55 -14.45
N PRO A 167 10.80 1.43 -14.86
CA PRO A 167 10.16 0.13 -14.68
C PRO A 167 10.03 -0.17 -13.19
N LEU A 168 8.83 -0.58 -12.80
CA LEU A 168 8.48 -0.92 -11.42
C LEU A 168 7.62 -2.18 -11.41
N LYS A 169 7.97 -3.15 -10.58
CA LYS A 169 7.21 -4.40 -10.42
C LYS A 169 7.05 -4.78 -8.95
N HIS A 170 5.88 -5.29 -8.60
CA HIS A 170 5.69 -6.09 -7.39
C HIS A 170 6.19 -7.51 -7.68
N ILE A 171 7.20 -7.98 -6.96
CA ILE A 171 7.92 -9.23 -7.28
C ILE A 171 7.66 -10.35 -6.26
N GLY A 172 6.73 -10.15 -5.33
CA GLY A 172 6.38 -11.09 -4.28
C GLY A 172 6.47 -10.47 -2.89
N TYR A 173 6.64 -11.31 -1.88
CA TYR A 173 6.61 -10.91 -0.47
C TYR A 173 7.88 -11.34 0.25
N ASP A 174 8.26 -10.58 1.26
CA ASP A 174 9.36 -10.92 2.15
C ASP A 174 8.93 -11.93 3.24
N LYS A 175 9.85 -12.32 4.12
CA LYS A 175 9.63 -13.28 5.22
C LYS A 175 8.60 -12.82 6.27
N GLN A 176 8.23 -11.55 6.28
CA GLN A 176 7.19 -10.97 7.15
C GLN A 176 5.87 -10.78 6.40
N GLY A 177 5.79 -11.15 5.12
CA GLY A 177 4.64 -10.90 4.26
C GLY A 177 4.59 -9.48 3.72
N ARG A 178 5.65 -8.67 3.80
CA ARG A 178 5.68 -7.32 3.24
C ARG A 178 5.82 -7.39 1.71
N PRO A 179 5.00 -6.67 0.91
CA PRO A 179 5.18 -6.60 -0.54
C PRO A 179 6.57 -6.08 -0.89
N VAL A 180 7.23 -6.75 -1.84
CA VAL A 180 8.55 -6.36 -2.37
C VAL A 180 8.35 -5.69 -3.72
N ILE A 181 8.68 -4.40 -3.78
CA ILE A 181 8.59 -3.56 -4.97
C ILE A 181 10.00 -3.36 -5.53
N ALA A 182 10.25 -3.82 -6.74
CA ALA A 182 11.52 -3.63 -7.42
C ALA A 182 11.39 -2.57 -8.52
N ASN A 183 12.33 -1.63 -8.57
CA ASN A 183 12.42 -0.65 -9.65
C ASN A 183 13.87 -0.47 -10.15
N HIS A 184 13.99 0.10 -11.34
CA HIS A 184 15.28 0.44 -11.94
C HIS A 184 15.33 1.95 -12.24
N LEU A 185 16.23 2.66 -11.57
CA LEU A 185 16.51 4.09 -11.75
C LEU A 185 17.90 4.31 -12.35
N GLY A 186 18.13 3.68 -13.50
CA GLY A 186 19.41 3.61 -14.20
C GLY A 186 19.49 4.45 -15.46
N GLY A 187 20.31 4.02 -16.42
CA GLY A 187 20.63 4.80 -17.63
C GLY A 187 19.44 5.19 -18.51
N LYS A 188 18.31 4.48 -18.40
CA LYS A 188 17.06 4.75 -19.14
C LYS A 188 16.12 5.73 -18.42
N SER A 189 16.39 6.10 -17.17
CA SER A 189 15.51 6.95 -16.36
C SER A 189 15.67 8.45 -16.68
N VAL A 190 15.54 8.79 -17.96
CA VAL A 190 15.63 10.15 -18.49
C VAL A 190 14.28 10.87 -18.27
N ILE A 191 14.05 11.33 -17.04
CA ILE A 191 12.76 11.96 -16.63
C ILE A 191 12.37 13.12 -17.55
N ALA A 192 13.31 13.96 -17.95
CA ALA A 192 13.01 15.11 -18.81
C ALA A 192 12.38 14.68 -20.14
N GLU A 193 12.94 13.65 -20.79
CA GLU A 193 12.42 13.11 -22.05
C GLU A 193 11.06 12.43 -21.86
N MET A 194 10.91 11.65 -20.78
CA MET A 194 9.62 11.04 -20.42
C MET A 194 8.52 12.11 -20.27
N LEU A 195 8.85 13.23 -19.64
CA LEU A 195 7.91 14.33 -19.44
C LEU A 195 7.61 15.14 -20.73
N ASP A 196 8.47 15.06 -21.74
CA ASP A 196 8.25 15.72 -23.03
C ASP A 196 7.47 14.84 -24.01
N THR A 197 7.54 13.53 -23.85
CA THR A 197 7.08 12.57 -24.87
C THR A 197 5.92 11.69 -24.42
N CYS A 198 5.74 11.50 -23.12
CA CYS A 198 4.80 10.51 -22.58
C CYS A 198 3.70 11.15 -21.73
N THR A 199 4.07 11.91 -20.69
CA THR A 199 3.14 12.40 -19.66
C THR A 199 3.55 13.77 -19.13
N SER A 200 2.64 14.50 -18.49
CA SER A 200 3.03 15.68 -17.70
C SER A 200 3.56 15.30 -16.31
N LEU A 201 4.24 16.27 -15.65
CA LEU A 201 4.69 16.10 -14.28
C LEU A 201 3.49 15.90 -13.33
N GLU A 202 2.41 16.66 -13.50
CA GLU A 202 1.20 16.51 -12.67
C GLU A 202 0.58 15.12 -12.79
N GLN A 203 0.44 14.60 -14.02
CA GLN A 203 -0.06 13.24 -14.25
C GLN A 203 0.86 12.18 -13.65
N LEU A 204 2.18 12.36 -13.76
CA LEU A 204 3.14 11.44 -13.17
C LEU A 204 3.07 11.44 -11.63
N ILE A 205 2.87 12.59 -10.99
CA ILE A 205 2.66 12.67 -9.54
C ILE A 205 1.33 12.04 -9.14
N ARG A 206 0.25 12.25 -9.91
CA ARG A 206 -1.04 11.56 -9.69
C ARG A 206 -0.90 10.04 -9.85
N TYR A 207 -0.10 9.59 -10.82
CA TYR A 207 0.20 8.18 -11.01
C TYR A 207 0.99 7.59 -9.83
N HIS A 208 1.96 8.33 -9.29
CA HIS A 208 2.66 7.92 -8.07
C HIS A 208 1.69 7.73 -6.90
N VAL A 209 0.75 8.66 -6.68
CA VAL A 209 -0.30 8.52 -5.66
C VAL A 209 -1.16 7.28 -5.92
N TRP A 210 -1.60 7.07 -7.16
CA TRP A 210 -2.37 5.89 -7.55
C TRP A 210 -1.62 4.57 -7.28
N MET A 211 -0.30 4.56 -7.52
CA MET A 211 0.59 3.44 -7.20
C MET A 211 0.68 3.20 -5.69
N GLN A 212 0.83 4.26 -4.88
CA GLN A 212 0.88 4.15 -3.43
C GLN A 212 -0.41 3.59 -2.83
N GLU A 213 -1.58 3.98 -3.34
CA GLU A 213 -2.85 3.36 -2.95
C GLU A 213 -2.91 1.88 -3.33
N SER A 214 -2.34 1.52 -4.49
CA SER A 214 -2.23 0.13 -4.91
C SER A 214 -1.36 -0.70 -3.96
N PHE A 215 -0.25 -0.14 -3.47
CA PHE A 215 0.55 -0.79 -2.43
C PHE A 215 -0.20 -0.89 -1.10
N CYS A 216 -0.94 0.13 -0.71
CA CYS A 216 -1.78 0.08 0.50
C CYS A 216 -2.82 -1.05 0.40
N ARG A 217 -3.45 -1.26 -0.76
CA ARG A 217 -4.34 -2.41 -0.98
C ARG A 217 -3.60 -3.75 -0.88
N LEU A 218 -2.39 -3.87 -1.41
CA LEU A 218 -1.57 -5.08 -1.24
C LEU A 218 -1.27 -5.35 0.24
N LEU A 219 -0.97 -4.32 1.04
CA LEU A 219 -0.75 -4.46 2.49
C LEU A 219 -1.99 -4.99 3.20
N THR A 220 -3.16 -4.42 2.91
CA THR A 220 -4.43 -4.87 3.51
C THR A 220 -4.77 -6.30 3.12
N GLN A 221 -4.73 -6.63 1.82
CA GLN A 221 -5.00 -7.97 1.31
C GLN A 221 -4.06 -9.01 1.93
N GLN A 222 -2.77 -8.66 2.03
CA GLN A 222 -1.78 -9.57 2.60
C GLN A 222 -1.97 -9.74 4.12
N SER A 223 -2.41 -8.68 4.81
CA SER A 223 -2.76 -8.77 6.22
C SER A 223 -3.92 -9.74 6.46
N GLN A 224 -4.98 -9.61 5.66
CA GLN A 224 -6.14 -10.50 5.71
C GLN A 224 -5.76 -11.95 5.39
N LYS A 225 -4.95 -12.15 4.36
CA LYS A 225 -4.48 -13.48 3.92
C LYS A 225 -3.67 -14.21 4.98
N LEU A 226 -2.80 -13.51 5.70
CA LEU A 226 -1.89 -14.11 6.69
C LEU A 226 -2.45 -14.11 8.12
N GLY A 227 -3.53 -13.36 8.39
CA GLY A 227 -4.03 -13.17 9.74
C GLY A 227 -3.08 -12.38 10.65
N VAL A 228 -2.17 -11.59 10.06
CA VAL A 228 -1.22 -10.73 10.78
C VAL A 228 -1.19 -9.35 10.15
N LYS A 229 -0.84 -8.31 10.90
CA LYS A 229 -0.70 -6.95 10.39
C LYS A 229 0.56 -6.83 9.53
N VAL A 230 0.35 -6.46 8.27
CA VAL A 230 1.37 -6.02 7.31
C VAL A 230 1.10 -4.54 6.99
N GLU A 231 2.04 -3.66 7.30
CA GLU A 231 1.83 -2.20 7.13
C GLU A 231 2.96 -1.45 6.44
N GLN A 232 4.00 -2.20 6.05
CA GLN A 232 5.19 -1.67 5.41
C GLN A 232 5.53 -2.44 4.14
N ILE A 233 6.12 -1.76 3.16
CA ILE A 233 6.69 -2.35 1.94
C ILE A 233 8.21 -2.46 2.02
N VAL A 234 8.77 -3.37 1.21
CA VAL A 234 10.21 -3.45 0.93
C VAL A 234 10.45 -2.96 -0.49
N VAL A 235 11.47 -2.12 -0.69
CA VAL A 235 11.82 -1.58 -2.00
C VAL A 235 13.23 -2.00 -2.38
N ILE A 236 13.39 -2.53 -3.59
CA ILE A 236 14.68 -2.77 -4.24
C ILE A 236 14.82 -1.74 -5.35
N MET A 237 15.85 -0.90 -5.27
CA MET A 237 16.11 0.13 -6.27
C MET A 237 17.47 -0.09 -6.92
N ASP A 238 17.47 -0.58 -8.16
CA ASP A 238 18.71 -0.72 -8.92
C ASP A 238 19.04 0.57 -9.67
N THR A 239 20.23 1.10 -9.43
CA THR A 239 20.71 2.35 -10.04
C THR A 239 21.82 2.12 -11.06
N LYS A 240 21.99 0.90 -11.56
CA LYS A 240 23.01 0.57 -12.57
C LYS A 240 22.85 1.44 -13.81
N GLY A 241 23.96 2.05 -14.24
CA GLY A 241 23.97 2.96 -15.37
C GLY A 241 23.49 4.37 -15.05
N PHE A 242 23.18 4.68 -13.79
CA PHE A 242 22.92 6.05 -13.37
C PHE A 242 24.16 6.94 -13.61
N TYR A 243 23.94 8.11 -14.20
CA TYR A 243 24.94 9.15 -14.39
C TYR A 243 24.36 10.52 -14.03
N LEU A 244 25.23 11.48 -13.73
CA LEU A 244 24.81 12.76 -13.14
C LEU A 244 23.83 13.57 -14.01
N GLY A 245 23.86 13.39 -15.33
CA GLY A 245 22.93 14.06 -16.25
C GLY A 245 21.47 13.64 -16.08
N LEU A 246 21.22 12.46 -15.50
CA LEU A 246 19.86 12.03 -15.12
C LEU A 246 19.31 12.86 -13.95
N PHE A 247 20.15 13.47 -13.11
CA PHE A 247 19.74 14.28 -11.96
C PHE A 247 19.62 15.77 -12.29
N ASN A 248 19.01 16.08 -13.44
CA ASN A 248 18.72 17.45 -13.86
C ASN A 248 17.54 18.06 -13.08
N ARG A 249 17.24 19.34 -13.34
CA ARG A 249 16.18 20.09 -12.62
C ARG A 249 14.82 19.40 -12.65
N ARG A 250 14.41 18.83 -13.79
CA ARG A 250 13.08 18.17 -13.91
C ARG A 250 13.03 16.88 -13.09
N SER A 251 14.11 16.12 -13.06
CA SER A 251 14.22 14.94 -12.19
C SER A 251 14.23 15.32 -10.72
N GLN A 252 14.93 16.40 -10.35
CA GLN A 252 14.94 16.91 -8.97
C GLN A 252 13.56 17.36 -8.51
N GLU A 253 12.83 18.10 -9.36
CA GLU A 253 11.46 18.53 -9.09
C GLU A 253 10.51 17.33 -8.92
N PHE A 254 10.60 16.33 -9.81
CA PHE A 254 9.84 15.09 -9.68
C PHE A 254 10.15 14.36 -8.36
N LEU A 255 11.43 14.17 -8.04
CA LEU A 255 11.86 13.47 -6.82
C LEU A 255 11.48 14.21 -5.54
N GLN A 256 11.51 15.55 -5.54
CA GLN A 256 11.05 16.37 -4.42
C GLN A 256 9.55 16.20 -4.21
N ARG A 257 8.75 16.27 -5.28
CA ARG A 257 7.29 16.13 -5.17
C ARG A 257 6.84 14.75 -4.70
N ILE A 258 7.47 13.67 -5.17
CA ILE A 258 7.13 12.33 -4.63
C ILE A 258 7.54 12.19 -3.16
N ALA A 259 8.69 12.75 -2.76
CA ALA A 259 9.14 12.70 -1.38
C ALA A 259 8.22 13.50 -0.43
N GLU A 260 7.72 14.65 -0.89
CA GLU A 260 6.72 15.44 -0.18
C GLU A 260 5.39 14.68 -0.04
N VAL A 261 4.92 14.06 -1.12
CA VAL A 261 3.70 13.23 -1.09
C VAL A 261 3.86 12.10 -0.08
N ASP A 262 4.95 11.33 -0.18
CA ASP A 262 5.18 10.17 0.68
C ASP A 262 5.31 10.54 2.16
N SER A 263 6.02 11.63 2.46
CA SER A 263 6.24 12.09 3.84
C SER A 263 5.00 12.69 4.50
N ASN A 264 4.11 13.29 3.71
CA ASN A 264 2.90 13.94 4.21
C ASN A 264 1.66 13.02 4.24
N HIS A 265 1.58 12.07 3.31
CA HIS A 265 0.34 11.30 3.06
C HIS A 265 0.52 9.78 3.23
N TYR A 266 1.75 9.28 3.25
CA TYR A 266 2.06 7.86 3.42
C TYR A 266 3.05 7.59 4.57
N PRO A 267 2.84 8.20 5.77
CA PRO A 267 3.77 8.02 6.87
C PRO A 267 3.89 6.55 7.29
N GLU A 268 5.11 6.16 7.64
CA GLU A 268 5.46 4.85 8.17
C GLU A 268 5.19 3.65 7.23
N ARG A 269 5.02 3.88 5.92
CA ARG A 269 4.80 2.82 4.92
C ARG A 269 6.08 2.16 4.39
N LEU A 270 7.24 2.80 4.47
CA LEU A 270 8.51 2.16 4.11
C LEU A 270 9.02 1.29 5.26
N GLY A 271 9.33 0.03 4.98
CA GLY A 271 9.97 -0.89 5.92
C GLY A 271 11.48 -1.06 5.67
N LEU A 272 11.87 -1.20 4.40
CA LEU A 272 13.26 -1.36 3.96
C LEU A 272 13.39 -0.82 2.53
N LEU A 273 14.46 -0.09 2.24
CA LEU A 273 14.88 0.27 0.88
C LEU A 273 16.33 -0.14 0.68
N VAL A 274 16.59 -1.02 -0.28
CA VAL A 274 17.96 -1.39 -0.67
C VAL A 274 18.25 -0.78 -2.05
N VAL A 275 19.22 0.12 -2.09
CA VAL A 275 19.70 0.74 -3.32
C VAL A 275 20.89 -0.06 -3.84
N ALA A 276 20.68 -0.84 -4.90
CA ALA A 276 21.69 -1.64 -5.57
C ALA A 276 22.47 -0.82 -6.61
N ASN A 277 23.72 -1.21 -6.84
CA ASN A 277 24.64 -0.52 -7.78
C ASN A 277 24.82 0.98 -7.48
N ALA A 278 24.71 1.37 -6.20
CA ALA A 278 24.82 2.75 -5.77
C ALA A 278 26.23 3.29 -6.01
N SER A 279 26.39 4.10 -7.06
CA SER A 279 27.62 4.84 -7.32
C SER A 279 27.76 6.04 -6.35
N PRO A 280 28.96 6.62 -6.18
CA PRO A 280 29.12 7.83 -5.39
C PRO A 280 28.23 9.01 -5.83
N LEU A 281 27.78 9.02 -7.09
CA LEU A 281 26.84 10.02 -7.62
C LEU A 281 25.44 9.87 -7.01
N ILE A 282 24.99 8.64 -6.76
CA ILE A 282 23.69 8.38 -6.10
C ILE A 282 23.71 8.92 -4.67
N SER A 283 24.78 8.67 -3.92
CA SER A 283 24.93 9.20 -2.56
C SER A 283 24.97 10.74 -2.55
N MET A 284 25.47 11.37 -3.62
CA MET A 284 25.42 12.83 -3.78
C MET A 284 23.99 13.32 -4.04
N ALA A 285 23.27 12.72 -5.00
CA ALA A 285 21.88 13.05 -5.30
C ALA A 285 20.98 12.85 -4.06
N TRP A 286 21.22 11.78 -3.31
CA TRP A 286 20.49 11.45 -2.09
C TRP A 286 20.62 12.52 -1.00
N ARG A 287 21.79 13.16 -0.84
CA ARG A 287 21.96 14.25 0.13
C ARG A 287 21.03 15.45 -0.14
N GLY A 288 20.63 15.65 -1.40
CA GLY A 288 19.66 16.68 -1.76
C GLY A 288 18.25 16.35 -1.29
N ILE A 289 17.80 15.11 -1.50
CA ILE A 289 16.44 14.64 -1.19
C ILE A 289 16.28 14.26 0.28
N GLY A 290 17.33 13.72 0.90
CA GLY A 290 17.29 13.18 2.27
C GLY A 290 16.92 14.20 3.35
N LYS A 291 16.98 15.51 3.06
CA LYS A 291 16.49 16.56 3.98
C LYS A 291 14.96 16.58 4.11
N LEU A 292 14.24 16.06 3.11
CA LEU A 292 12.79 15.93 3.12
C LEU A 292 12.34 14.67 3.88
N LEU A 293 13.26 13.76 4.16
CA LEU A 293 12.96 12.48 4.79
C LEU A 293 13.33 12.52 6.27
N ASP A 294 12.41 12.04 7.10
CA ASP A 294 12.62 11.91 8.53
C ASP A 294 13.78 10.92 8.85
N GLU A 295 14.32 11.01 10.05
CA GLU A 295 15.44 10.18 10.50
C GLU A 295 15.12 8.67 10.44
N ARG A 296 13.88 8.27 10.76
CA ARG A 296 13.48 6.87 10.77
C ARG A 296 13.45 6.31 9.35
N THR A 297 12.96 7.09 8.40
CA THR A 297 13.00 6.72 6.98
C THR A 297 14.45 6.57 6.51
N ARG A 298 15.35 7.50 6.85
CA ARG A 298 16.77 7.42 6.46
C ARG A 298 17.48 6.17 7.00
N GLN A 299 17.15 5.70 8.19
CA GLN A 299 17.72 4.49 8.78
C GLN A 299 17.31 3.19 8.09
N LYS A 300 16.21 3.20 7.32
CA LYS A 300 15.71 2.03 6.58
C LYS A 300 16.36 1.86 5.21
N ILE A 301 17.33 2.73 4.85
CA ILE A 301 17.86 2.84 3.49
C ILE A 301 19.30 2.35 3.45
N HIS A 302 19.55 1.35 2.62
CA HIS A 302 20.85 0.70 2.50
C HIS A 302 21.42 0.91 1.10
N PHE A 303 22.47 1.70 1.00
CA PHE A 303 23.23 1.88 -0.25
C PHE A 303 24.27 0.78 -0.39
N THR A 304 24.25 0.07 -1.51
CA THR A 304 25.16 -1.05 -1.79
C THR A 304 25.80 -0.88 -3.16
N SER A 305 27.10 -1.17 -3.24
CA SER A 305 27.90 -0.90 -4.45
C SER A 305 27.69 -1.93 -5.58
N SER A 306 27.07 -3.08 -5.30
CA SER A 306 26.84 -4.14 -6.29
C SER A 306 25.56 -4.94 -5.98
N PRO A 307 25.03 -5.71 -6.95
CA PRO A 307 23.86 -6.56 -6.73
C PRO A 307 24.11 -7.65 -5.69
N GLN A 308 25.33 -8.18 -5.60
CA GLN A 308 25.69 -9.19 -4.60
C GLN A 308 25.74 -8.61 -3.19
N ALA A 309 26.19 -7.35 -3.05
CA ALA A 309 26.15 -6.66 -1.77
C ALA A 309 24.71 -6.34 -1.35
N ALA A 310 23.85 -5.92 -2.29
CA ALA A 310 22.41 -5.79 -2.06
C ALA A 310 21.80 -7.13 -1.61
N GLY A 311 22.17 -8.22 -2.30
CA GLY A 311 21.74 -9.57 -1.99
C GLY A 311 21.98 -10.02 -0.56
N LYS A 312 23.14 -9.69 0.01
CA LYS A 312 23.46 -10.01 1.41
C LYS A 312 22.45 -9.40 2.38
N VAL A 313 22.06 -8.15 2.16
CA VAL A 313 21.03 -7.47 2.97
C VAL A 313 19.65 -8.06 2.68
N LEU A 314 19.32 -8.24 1.40
CA LEU A 314 17.99 -8.68 0.98
C LEU A 314 17.67 -10.11 1.45
N LEU A 315 18.64 -11.03 1.47
CA LEU A 315 18.46 -12.42 1.92
C LEU A 315 18.21 -12.53 3.44
N GLU A 316 18.51 -11.50 4.23
CA GLU A 316 18.09 -11.44 5.63
C GLU A 316 16.56 -11.32 5.72
N HIS A 317 15.94 -10.63 4.77
CA HIS A 317 14.51 -10.28 4.79
C HIS A 317 13.64 -11.07 3.80
N ILE A 318 14.18 -11.53 2.69
CA ILE A 318 13.46 -12.17 1.58
C ILE A 318 13.96 -13.61 1.42
N GLU A 319 13.05 -14.55 1.19
CA GLU A 319 13.43 -15.94 0.91
C GLU A 319 14.19 -16.05 -0.42
N ALA A 320 15.15 -16.98 -0.48
CA ALA A 320 16.04 -17.10 -1.62
C ALA A 320 15.28 -17.47 -2.93
N ASP A 321 14.17 -18.20 -2.84
CA ASP A 321 13.31 -18.54 -3.98
C ASP A 321 12.38 -17.41 -4.43
N MET A 322 12.22 -16.38 -3.62
CA MET A 322 11.48 -15.15 -3.94
C MET A 322 12.41 -14.02 -4.41
N LEU A 323 13.70 -14.09 -4.08
CA LEU A 323 14.68 -13.09 -4.50
C LEU A 323 15.22 -13.39 -5.92
N PRO A 324 15.25 -12.40 -6.84
CA PRO A 324 15.82 -12.59 -8.17
C PRO A 324 17.30 -12.96 -8.16
N LYS A 325 17.71 -13.80 -9.12
CA LYS A 325 19.09 -14.29 -9.29
C LYS A 325 20.15 -13.20 -9.36
N GLU A 326 19.83 -12.05 -9.96
CA GLU A 326 20.77 -10.92 -10.05
C GLU A 326 21.16 -10.36 -8.68
N TYR A 327 20.30 -10.49 -7.66
CA TYR A 327 20.59 -10.14 -6.26
C TYR A 327 20.98 -11.36 -5.42
N GLY A 328 21.36 -12.49 -6.05
CA GLY A 328 21.87 -13.66 -5.34
C GLY A 328 20.80 -14.62 -4.81
N GLY A 329 19.54 -14.46 -5.19
CA GLY A 329 18.52 -15.48 -4.96
C GLY A 329 18.44 -16.53 -6.07
N SER A 330 17.29 -17.20 -6.18
CA SER A 330 17.02 -18.29 -7.11
C SER A 330 15.75 -18.08 -7.94
N ALA A 331 14.97 -17.03 -7.65
CA ALA A 331 13.86 -16.60 -8.50
C ALA A 331 14.39 -16.16 -9.88
N PRO A 332 13.55 -16.19 -10.94
CA PRO A 332 13.91 -15.65 -12.25
C PRO A 332 14.47 -14.23 -12.16
N CYS A 333 15.37 -13.86 -13.07
CA CYS A 333 15.89 -12.50 -13.15
C CYS A 333 14.77 -11.50 -13.42
N LEU A 334 14.95 -10.26 -12.97
CA LEU A 334 13.97 -9.22 -13.21
C LEU A 334 14.12 -8.71 -14.63
N ASP A 335 13.03 -8.79 -15.39
CA ASP A 335 12.91 -8.06 -16.65
C ASP A 335 12.49 -6.61 -16.35
N LEU A 336 13.44 -5.81 -15.87
CA LEU A 336 13.31 -4.38 -15.57
C LEU A 336 14.22 -3.53 -16.47
N GLN A 337 14.75 -4.08 -17.57
CA GLN A 337 15.70 -3.40 -18.44
C GLN A 337 15.09 -2.84 -19.71
#